data_AF-A0A7J8BXD9-F1
#
_entry.id   AF-A0A7J8BXD9-F1
#
_cell.length_a   1.000
_cell.length_b   1.000
_cell.length_c   1.000
_cell.angle_alpha   90.00
_cell.angle_beta   90.00
_cell.angle_gamma   90.00
#
_symmetry.space_group_name_H-M   'P 1'
#
loop_
_entity.id
_entity.type
_entity.pdbx_description
1 polymer ?
#
loop_
_entity_poly.entity_id
_entity_poly.type
_entity_poly.pdbx_seq_one_letter_code
_entity_poly.pdbx_strand_id
1 'polypeptide(L)'
;MAGVDGPKTVVRASSEQPLYYGVCPAYEDAPAKNERVHVYEDKKEALQAAKMIKGSRFKAFSSREDAEKFARGVYYFSSPNRTSRLSPMKIVSLSSNDGLCLSESETVNKERANSYKNPRTQDLTFNLRKAVELGDEDTFSKLIWSNPRYLIGSGDNPTIVQEGCRYNVMHVAAREDRASICQMTLETLENPEFMLLMYPDDAPDMLQKRICYILDLYLNTPDKGGNDTPLHFACKFGNADVVNVLASHPLTVKCPRNKYGKTPEDVICERRKNKSVGLEEQIREYLKGPYYVPLLRAEDMSSPVIGELWSPDQTAEASHFSHGGGSPRDPVLTLRAFAGPISPAKAEDFRRLWKTPPREKADFFHNVRKSDPERGMERTGRYLKVSQE
;
A
#
# COMPACT_ATOMS: atom_id res chain seq x y z
N MET A 1 21.64 -70.83 -20.61
CA MET A 1 20.99 -70.62 -19.30
C MET A 1 20.58 -69.17 -19.21
N ALA A 2 19.28 -68.93 -19.39
CA ALA A 2 18.68 -67.60 -19.31
C ALA A 2 18.52 -67.21 -17.82
N GLY A 3 19.03 -66.04 -17.45
CA GLY A 3 18.78 -65.39 -16.17
C GLY A 3 18.25 -63.99 -16.46
N VAL A 4 16.93 -63.83 -16.33
CA VAL A 4 16.20 -62.58 -16.54
C VAL A 4 16.14 -61.86 -15.19
N ASP A 5 16.87 -60.76 -15.06
CA ASP A 5 16.75 -59.84 -13.92
C ASP A 5 15.46 -59.03 -14.08
N GLY A 6 14.50 -59.30 -13.20
CA GLY A 6 13.24 -58.58 -13.10
C GLY A 6 13.41 -57.20 -12.43
N PRO A 7 12.58 -56.21 -12.79
CA PRO A 7 12.64 -54.89 -12.17
C PRO A 7 12.12 -54.92 -10.73
N LYS A 8 12.98 -54.48 -9.80
CA LYS A 8 12.64 -54.22 -8.39
C LYS A 8 11.49 -53.22 -8.31
N THR A 9 10.34 -53.70 -7.86
CA THR A 9 9.14 -52.93 -7.60
C THR A 9 9.39 -52.07 -6.36
N VAL A 10 9.48 -50.75 -6.54
CA VAL A 10 9.45 -49.79 -5.45
C VAL A 10 8.07 -49.85 -4.82
N VAL A 11 8.02 -50.27 -3.55
CA VAL A 11 6.81 -50.30 -2.73
C VAL A 11 6.30 -48.87 -2.60
N ARG A 12 5.20 -48.59 -3.29
CA ARG A 12 4.42 -47.37 -3.22
C ARG A 12 3.82 -47.30 -1.82
N ALA A 13 4.23 -46.32 -1.01
CA ALA A 13 3.58 -46.01 0.26
C ALA A 13 2.08 -45.82 0.00
N SER A 14 1.28 -46.68 0.64
CA SER A 14 -0.17 -46.64 0.62
C SER A 14 -0.63 -45.26 1.04
N SER A 15 -1.45 -44.63 0.21
CA SER A 15 -2.21 -43.44 0.57
C SER A 15 -3.18 -43.83 1.69
N GLU A 16 -2.78 -43.61 2.94
CA GLU A 16 -3.68 -43.76 4.08
C GLU A 16 -4.89 -42.85 3.85
N GLN A 17 -6.06 -43.47 3.70
CA GLN A 17 -7.32 -42.72 3.69
C GLN A 17 -7.40 -41.98 5.02
N PRO A 18 -7.77 -40.69 5.03
CA PRO A 18 -7.90 -39.96 6.28
C PRO A 18 -8.97 -40.64 7.15
N LEU A 19 -8.56 -41.05 8.35
CA LEU A 19 -9.37 -41.79 9.32
C LEU A 19 -10.27 -40.87 10.15
N TYR A 20 -9.93 -39.58 10.25
CA TYR A 20 -10.61 -38.63 11.13
C TYR A 20 -10.89 -37.30 10.44
N TYR A 21 -12.02 -36.69 10.78
CA TYR A 21 -12.50 -35.44 10.23
C TYR A 21 -12.83 -34.45 11.35
N GLY A 22 -12.15 -33.31 11.39
CA GLY A 22 -12.39 -32.25 12.37
C GLY A 22 -13.27 -31.15 11.80
N VAL A 23 -14.21 -30.65 12.61
CA VAL A 23 -15.07 -29.49 12.31
C VAL A 23 -14.82 -28.41 13.37
N CYS A 24 -14.30 -27.26 12.95
CA CYS A 24 -13.98 -26.12 13.81
C CYS A 24 -15.04 -25.03 13.63
N PRO A 25 -15.85 -24.69 14.65
CA PRO A 25 -16.80 -23.57 14.61
C PRO A 25 -16.13 -22.21 14.31
N ALA A 26 -16.91 -21.25 13.81
CA ALA A 26 -16.45 -19.87 13.55
C ALA A 26 -16.21 -19.11 14.88
N TYR A 27 -15.26 -18.17 14.85
CA TYR A 27 -14.62 -17.54 16.01
C TYR A 27 -15.51 -16.59 16.85
N GLU A 28 -16.83 -16.57 16.68
CA GLU A 28 -17.74 -15.78 17.54
C GLU A 28 -18.40 -16.59 18.66
N ASP A 29 -18.32 -17.92 18.62
CA ASP A 29 -18.74 -18.78 19.72
C ASP A 29 -17.54 -19.65 20.13
N ALA A 30 -16.54 -19.06 20.79
CA ALA A 30 -15.57 -19.83 21.54
C ALA A 30 -16.24 -20.25 22.86
N PRO A 31 -16.75 -21.49 23.00
CA PRO A 31 -17.48 -21.85 24.19
C PRO A 31 -16.47 -22.09 25.32
N ALA A 32 -16.93 -21.88 26.55
CA ALA A 32 -16.22 -22.27 27.76
C ALA A 32 -15.73 -23.72 27.67
N LYS A 33 -14.63 -24.03 28.40
CA LYS A 33 -13.78 -25.24 28.39
C LYS A 33 -14.45 -26.64 28.40
N ASN A 34 -15.77 -26.78 28.35
CA ASN A 34 -16.49 -28.04 28.50
C ASN A 34 -17.48 -28.44 27.38
N GLU A 35 -17.47 -27.82 26.20
CA GLU A 35 -18.31 -28.30 25.08
C GLU A 35 -17.59 -29.27 24.12
N ARG A 36 -18.42 -30.18 23.55
CA ARG A 36 -18.03 -31.37 22.77
C ARG A 36 -17.14 -31.01 21.58
N VAL A 37 -16.01 -31.70 21.46
CA VAL A 37 -15.11 -31.58 20.29
C VAL A 37 -15.76 -32.27 19.08
N HIS A 38 -15.89 -31.56 17.97
CA HIS A 38 -16.48 -32.10 16.74
C HIS A 38 -15.44 -32.83 15.87
N VAL A 39 -15.16 -34.09 16.24
CA VAL A 39 -14.35 -35.02 15.45
C VAL A 39 -15.18 -36.24 15.08
N TYR A 40 -15.12 -36.62 13.81
CA TYR A 40 -15.91 -37.70 13.22
C TYR A 40 -15.00 -38.68 12.48
N GLU A 41 -15.40 -39.94 12.45
CA GLU A 41 -14.73 -40.99 11.67
C GLU A 41 -15.40 -41.18 10.30
N ASP A 42 -16.69 -40.81 10.20
CA ASP A 42 -17.42 -40.79 8.94
C ASP A 42 -17.42 -39.39 8.29
N LYS A 43 -17.10 -39.35 7.00
CA LYS A 43 -17.02 -38.11 6.22
C LYS A 43 -18.39 -37.45 6.03
N LYS A 44 -19.47 -38.23 5.89
CA LYS A 44 -20.82 -37.69 5.67
C LYS A 44 -21.34 -37.04 6.94
N GLU A 45 -21.11 -37.66 8.10
CA GLU A 45 -21.43 -37.07 9.41
C GLU A 45 -20.68 -35.76 9.63
N ALA A 46 -19.37 -35.74 9.33
CA ALA A 46 -18.56 -34.53 9.46
C ALA A 46 -19.05 -33.39 8.56
N LEU A 47 -19.43 -33.70 7.31
CA LEU A 47 -20.00 -32.72 6.38
C LEU A 47 -21.40 -32.26 6.80
N GLN A 48 -22.20 -33.13 7.41
CA GLN A 48 -23.51 -32.77 7.96
C GLN A 48 -23.35 -31.82 9.15
N ALA A 49 -22.41 -32.11 10.05
CA ALA A 49 -22.05 -31.23 11.15
C ALA A 49 -21.53 -29.87 10.64
N ALA A 50 -20.65 -29.86 9.63
CA ALA A 50 -20.14 -28.64 9.05
C ALA A 50 -21.24 -27.78 8.37
N LYS A 51 -22.28 -28.43 7.82
CA LYS A 51 -23.46 -27.74 7.28
C LYS A 51 -24.36 -27.15 8.38
N MET A 52 -24.51 -27.85 9.50
CA MET A 52 -25.31 -27.38 10.63
C MET A 52 -24.63 -26.22 11.37
N ILE A 53 -23.30 -26.26 11.50
CA ILE A 53 -22.50 -25.22 12.16
C ILE A 53 -22.08 -24.18 11.11
N LYS A 54 -22.88 -23.13 10.97
CA LYS A 54 -22.61 -22.05 10.00
C LYS A 54 -21.25 -21.41 10.26
N GLY A 55 -20.46 -21.23 9.21
CA GLY A 55 -19.10 -20.67 9.28
C GLY A 55 -18.03 -21.65 9.78
N SER A 56 -18.37 -22.92 10.04
CA SER A 56 -17.39 -23.92 10.45
C SER A 56 -16.39 -24.29 9.35
N ARG A 57 -15.17 -24.62 9.75
CA ARG A 57 -14.10 -25.12 8.88
C ARG A 57 -13.98 -26.62 9.05
N PHE A 58 -13.82 -27.34 7.95
CA PHE A 58 -13.72 -28.79 7.92
C PHE A 58 -12.37 -29.23 7.33
N LYS A 59 -11.72 -30.22 7.96
CA LYS A 59 -10.47 -30.79 7.44
C LYS A 59 -10.34 -32.28 7.85
N ALA A 60 -9.69 -33.06 7.00
CA ALA A 60 -9.43 -34.48 7.21
C ALA A 60 -7.99 -34.71 7.70
N PHE A 61 -7.80 -35.70 8.57
CA PHE A 61 -6.55 -36.02 9.28
C PHE A 61 -6.34 -37.53 9.36
N SER A 62 -5.07 -37.95 9.45
CA SER A 62 -4.69 -39.34 9.73
C SER A 62 -4.68 -39.64 11.24
N SER A 63 -4.39 -38.64 12.10
CA SER A 63 -4.48 -38.75 13.57
C SER A 63 -5.73 -38.07 14.11
N ARG A 64 -6.38 -38.74 15.07
CA ARG A 64 -7.51 -38.19 15.85
C ARG A 64 -7.09 -36.97 16.66
N GLU A 65 -5.89 -36.97 17.23
CA GLU A 65 -5.41 -35.86 18.06
C GLU A 65 -5.28 -34.57 17.26
N ASP A 66 -4.86 -34.67 16.00
CA ASP A 66 -4.73 -33.51 15.11
C ASP A 66 -6.10 -33.00 14.63
N ALA A 67 -7.06 -33.91 14.42
CA ALA A 67 -8.45 -33.53 14.17
C ALA A 67 -9.06 -32.80 15.37
N GLU A 68 -8.76 -33.23 16.60
CA GLU A 68 -9.23 -32.59 17.83
C GLU A 68 -8.60 -31.21 18.04
N LYS A 69 -7.29 -31.06 17.81
CA LYS A 69 -6.60 -29.75 17.86
C LYS A 69 -7.20 -28.77 16.84
N PHE A 70 -7.52 -29.26 15.64
CA PHE A 70 -8.16 -28.46 14.60
C PHE A 70 -9.58 -28.05 15.00
N ALA A 71 -10.40 -28.99 15.48
CA ALA A 71 -11.77 -28.72 15.94
C ALA A 71 -11.81 -27.72 17.11
N ARG A 72 -10.78 -27.72 17.98
CA ARG A 72 -10.60 -26.75 19.08
C ARG A 72 -10.01 -25.40 18.66
N GLY A 73 -9.62 -25.22 17.40
CA GLY A 73 -9.05 -23.97 16.90
C GLY A 73 -7.61 -23.66 17.37
N VAL A 74 -6.89 -24.63 17.95
CA VAL A 74 -5.57 -24.41 18.60
C VAL A 74 -4.45 -24.13 17.58
N TYR A 75 -4.65 -24.42 16.30
CA TYR A 75 -3.62 -24.33 15.25
C TYR A 75 -3.26 -22.90 14.78
N TYR A 76 -3.87 -21.86 15.34
CA TYR A 76 -3.70 -20.47 14.86
C TYR A 76 -2.75 -19.59 15.69
N PHE A 77 -2.18 -20.08 16.79
CA PHE A 77 -1.28 -19.28 17.65
C PHE A 77 0.21 -19.57 17.46
N SER A 78 0.64 -20.14 16.34
CA SER A 78 2.06 -20.27 16.02
C SER A 78 2.30 -20.14 14.53
N SER A 79 2.52 -18.90 14.07
CA SER A 79 3.22 -18.64 12.81
C SER A 79 4.72 -18.81 13.06
N PRO A 80 5.41 -19.64 12.25
CA PRO A 80 6.40 -19.04 11.37
C PRO A 80 6.45 -19.69 9.98
N ASN A 81 6.62 -18.85 8.95
CA ASN A 81 7.17 -19.14 7.62
C ASN A 81 7.09 -20.60 7.10
N ARG A 82 6.21 -20.85 6.11
CA ARG A 82 6.59 -21.56 4.87
C ARG A 82 5.52 -21.51 3.78
N THR A 83 6.02 -21.27 2.58
CA THR A 83 5.40 -21.39 1.28
C THR A 83 4.81 -22.77 1.00
N SER A 84 3.51 -22.84 0.72
CA SER A 84 2.90 -23.82 -0.18
C SER A 84 1.40 -23.52 -0.33
N ARG A 85 1.01 -22.79 -1.38
CA ARG A 85 -0.39 -22.79 -1.85
C ARG A 85 -0.45 -23.53 -3.17
N LEU A 86 -0.79 -24.82 -3.06
CA LEU A 86 -1.29 -25.64 -4.15
C LEU A 86 -2.69 -25.13 -4.53
N SER A 87 -2.90 -24.96 -5.83
CA SER A 87 -4.14 -24.51 -6.46
C SER A 87 -5.28 -25.52 -6.28
N PRO A 88 -6.55 -25.09 -6.23
CA PRO A 88 -7.68 -26.00 -6.39
C PRO A 88 -7.75 -26.47 -7.84
N MET A 89 -7.64 -27.79 -8.04
CA MET A 89 -7.87 -28.46 -9.32
C MET A 89 -9.31 -28.24 -9.81
N LYS A 90 -9.41 -27.98 -11.12
CA LYS A 90 -10.62 -28.11 -11.96
C LYS A 90 -11.34 -29.43 -11.68
N ILE A 91 -12.63 -29.38 -11.41
CA ILE A 91 -13.53 -30.50 -11.65
C ILE A 91 -14.15 -30.31 -13.03
N VAL A 92 -13.86 -31.27 -13.90
CA VAL A 92 -14.52 -31.51 -15.18
C VAL A 92 -15.95 -31.97 -14.88
N SER A 93 -16.96 -31.28 -15.41
CA SER A 93 -18.35 -31.74 -15.37
C SER A 93 -18.67 -32.40 -16.72
N LEU A 94 -18.95 -33.69 -16.70
CA LEU A 94 -19.60 -34.40 -17.80
C LEU A 94 -21.12 -34.25 -17.70
N SER A 95 -21.73 -34.21 -18.88
CA SER A 95 -23.09 -33.87 -19.26
C SER A 95 -24.21 -34.70 -18.64
N SER A 96 -25.40 -34.09 -18.46
CA SER A 96 -26.64 -34.48 -19.19
C SER A 96 -27.78 -33.48 -18.94
N ASN A 97 -28.58 -33.27 -20.00
CA ASN A 97 -29.70 -32.32 -20.17
C ASN A 97 -30.82 -32.44 -19.13
N ASP A 98 -31.46 -31.32 -18.75
CA ASP A 98 -32.80 -30.95 -19.23
C ASP A 98 -33.29 -29.62 -18.64
N GLY A 99 -33.89 -28.80 -19.51
CA GLY A 99 -35.14 -28.07 -19.24
C GLY A 99 -35.20 -26.94 -18.20
N LEU A 100 -35.25 -25.71 -18.75
CA LEU A 100 -36.11 -24.58 -18.33
C LEU A 100 -35.61 -23.60 -17.23
N CYS A 101 -35.63 -22.34 -17.66
CA CYS A 101 -35.48 -21.09 -16.93
C CYS A 101 -36.75 -20.76 -16.14
N LEU A 102 -36.63 -20.32 -14.88
CA LEU A 102 -37.20 -19.07 -14.33
C LEU A 102 -37.15 -19.04 -12.78
N SER A 103 -36.39 -18.05 -12.29
CA SER A 103 -36.61 -17.14 -11.15
C SER A 103 -37.07 -17.58 -9.75
N GLU A 104 -36.47 -16.88 -8.79
CA GLU A 104 -36.86 -16.61 -7.40
C GLU A 104 -36.58 -17.68 -6.33
N SER A 105 -35.59 -17.40 -5.49
CA SER A 105 -35.91 -16.87 -4.16
C SER A 105 -34.64 -16.39 -3.46
N GLU A 106 -34.63 -15.08 -3.22
CA GLU A 106 -33.77 -14.40 -2.27
C GLU A 106 -33.82 -15.13 -0.93
N THR A 107 -32.69 -15.70 -0.51
CA THR A 107 -32.44 -15.93 0.91
C THR A 107 -31.39 -14.93 1.34
N VAL A 108 -31.93 -13.88 1.95
CA VAL A 108 -31.27 -12.81 2.69
C VAL A 108 -30.09 -13.37 3.49
N ASN A 109 -28.89 -13.22 2.94
CA ASN A 109 -27.64 -13.37 3.68
C ASN A 109 -27.19 -11.98 4.12
N LYS A 110 -26.96 -11.82 5.42
CA LYS A 110 -26.37 -10.64 6.05
C LYS A 110 -24.91 -10.45 5.56
N GLU A 111 -24.72 -9.98 4.34
CA GLU A 111 -23.53 -9.22 3.96
C GLU A 111 -23.99 -7.79 3.73
N ARG A 112 -23.84 -6.94 4.74
CA ARG A 112 -23.73 -5.49 4.50
C ARG A 112 -22.27 -5.09 4.61
N ALA A 113 -21.45 -5.76 3.80
CA ALA A 113 -20.19 -5.23 3.29
C ALA A 113 -20.48 -4.86 1.84
N ASN A 114 -20.17 -3.62 1.45
CA ASN A 114 -20.66 -2.87 0.27
C ASN A 114 -21.08 -3.71 -0.94
N SER A 115 -22.19 -3.27 -1.54
CA SER A 115 -22.87 -3.85 -2.70
C SER A 115 -22.06 -3.90 -4.02
N TYR A 116 -20.79 -3.52 -4.00
CA TYR A 116 -19.92 -3.50 -5.17
C TYR A 116 -19.40 -4.89 -5.54
N LYS A 117 -19.75 -5.33 -6.74
CA LYS A 117 -19.23 -6.57 -7.34
C LYS A 117 -17.77 -6.41 -7.75
N ASN A 118 -16.98 -7.47 -7.61
CA ASN A 118 -15.60 -7.49 -8.11
C ASN A 118 -15.58 -7.32 -9.64
N PRO A 119 -14.76 -6.39 -10.20
CA PRO A 119 -14.59 -6.26 -11.64
C PRO A 119 -14.08 -7.57 -12.26
N ARG A 120 -14.51 -7.86 -13.49
CA ARG A 120 -14.02 -9.06 -14.19
C ARG A 120 -12.57 -8.82 -14.58
N THR A 121 -11.79 -9.89 -14.71
CA THR A 121 -10.38 -9.83 -15.15
C THR A 121 -10.22 -9.10 -16.49
N GLN A 122 -11.20 -9.23 -17.39
CA GLN A 122 -11.23 -8.49 -18.65
C GLN A 122 -11.38 -6.99 -18.43
N ASP A 123 -12.26 -6.55 -17.52
CA ASP A 123 -12.45 -5.13 -17.23
C ASP A 123 -11.18 -4.53 -16.59
N LEU A 124 -10.52 -5.29 -15.70
CA LEU A 124 -9.24 -4.89 -15.11
C LEU A 124 -8.13 -4.74 -16.16
N THR A 125 -8.04 -5.67 -17.11
CA THR A 125 -6.94 -5.70 -18.08
C THR A 125 -7.20 -4.77 -19.27
N PHE A 126 -8.40 -4.75 -19.84
CA PHE A 126 -8.71 -4.01 -21.07
C PHE A 126 -9.16 -2.57 -20.82
N ASN A 127 -9.74 -2.28 -19.64
CA ASN A 127 -10.20 -0.94 -19.31
C ASN A 127 -9.24 -0.28 -18.33
N LEU A 128 -9.13 -0.79 -17.08
CA LEU A 128 -8.35 -0.13 -16.03
C LEU A 128 -6.86 -0.05 -16.39
N ARG A 129 -6.22 -1.20 -16.66
CA ARG A 129 -4.80 -1.22 -17.01
C ARG A 129 -4.50 -0.37 -18.26
N LYS A 130 -5.35 -0.47 -19.28
CA LYS A 130 -5.17 0.30 -20.52
C LYS A 130 -5.29 1.80 -20.29
N ALA A 131 -6.24 2.24 -19.47
CA ALA A 131 -6.36 3.64 -19.07
C ALA A 131 -5.10 4.12 -18.35
N VAL A 132 -4.55 3.31 -17.43
CA VAL A 132 -3.28 3.60 -16.76
C VAL A 132 -2.14 3.67 -17.78
N GLU A 133 -1.98 2.68 -18.65
CA GLU A 133 -0.89 2.64 -19.65
C GLU A 133 -0.93 3.85 -20.60
N LEU A 134 -2.12 4.31 -20.98
CA LEU A 134 -2.32 5.49 -21.82
C LEU A 134 -2.23 6.81 -21.07
N GLY A 135 -2.35 6.81 -19.74
CA GLY A 135 -2.49 8.03 -18.95
C GLY A 135 -3.84 8.72 -19.14
N ASP A 136 -4.90 7.96 -19.43
CA ASP A 136 -6.26 8.47 -19.60
C ASP A 136 -6.91 8.69 -18.22
N GLU A 137 -6.70 9.88 -17.67
CA GLU A 137 -7.19 10.32 -16.36
C GLU A 137 -8.72 10.29 -16.26
N ASP A 138 -9.41 10.70 -17.32
CA ASP A 138 -10.87 10.74 -17.35
C ASP A 138 -11.47 9.34 -17.26
N THR A 139 -10.97 8.41 -18.06
CA THR A 139 -11.43 7.02 -18.04
C THR A 139 -11.03 6.35 -16.73
N PHE A 140 -9.81 6.58 -16.24
CA PHE A 140 -9.35 6.05 -14.97
C PHE A 140 -10.25 6.50 -13.81
N SER A 141 -10.51 7.81 -13.70
CA SER A 141 -11.38 8.40 -12.67
C SER A 141 -12.80 7.86 -12.75
N LYS A 142 -13.41 7.82 -13.95
CA LYS A 142 -14.76 7.25 -14.14
C LYS A 142 -14.85 5.80 -13.67
N LEU A 143 -13.84 4.97 -13.97
CA LEU A 143 -13.83 3.58 -13.56
C LEU A 143 -13.77 3.43 -12.04
N ILE A 144 -12.81 4.07 -11.37
CA ILE A 144 -12.60 3.91 -9.92
C ILE A 144 -13.78 4.45 -9.10
N TRP A 145 -14.37 5.58 -9.52
CA TRP A 145 -15.54 6.16 -8.84
C TRP A 145 -16.85 5.43 -9.15
N SER A 146 -16.97 4.76 -10.29
CA SER A 146 -18.13 3.89 -10.56
C SER A 146 -18.14 2.64 -9.68
N ASN A 147 -16.96 2.14 -9.31
CA ASN A 147 -16.80 0.96 -8.48
C ASN A 147 -15.44 0.98 -7.78
N PRO A 148 -15.38 1.23 -6.45
CA PRO A 148 -14.12 1.31 -5.72
C PRO A 148 -13.33 -0.01 -5.70
N ARG A 149 -13.95 -1.14 -6.08
CA ARG A 149 -13.25 -2.43 -6.27
C ARG A 149 -12.21 -2.42 -7.39
N TYR A 150 -12.22 -1.42 -8.28
CA TYR A 150 -11.15 -1.24 -9.25
C TYR A 150 -9.81 -0.92 -8.59
N LEU A 151 -9.81 -0.34 -7.39
CA LEU A 151 -8.60 -0.15 -6.58
C LEU A 151 -8.55 -1.12 -5.39
N ILE A 152 -9.68 -1.36 -4.74
CA ILE A 152 -9.72 -2.12 -3.49
C ILE A 152 -10.24 -3.54 -3.75
N GLY A 153 -9.33 -4.49 -3.84
CA GLY A 153 -9.63 -5.90 -4.07
C GLY A 153 -10.32 -6.58 -2.88
N SER A 154 -10.40 -7.91 -2.94
CA SER A 154 -10.87 -8.69 -1.82
C SER A 154 -9.84 -8.72 -0.68
N GLY A 155 -10.32 -8.54 0.55
CA GLY A 155 -9.48 -8.53 1.75
C GLY A 155 -8.53 -7.34 1.81
N ASP A 156 -8.98 -6.16 1.35
CA ASP A 156 -8.26 -4.88 1.45
C ASP A 156 -6.89 -4.86 0.78
N ASN A 157 -6.73 -5.66 -0.29
CA ASN A 157 -5.50 -5.70 -1.07
C ASN A 157 -5.64 -4.84 -2.32
N PRO A 158 -4.55 -4.23 -2.82
CA PRO A 158 -4.53 -3.59 -4.13
C PRO A 158 -5.06 -4.51 -5.23
N THR A 159 -5.95 -3.99 -6.06
CA THR A 159 -6.45 -4.72 -7.21
C THR A 159 -5.32 -4.99 -8.20
N ILE A 160 -5.14 -6.26 -8.56
CA ILE A 160 -4.11 -6.71 -9.47
C ILE A 160 -4.59 -6.54 -10.91
N VAL A 161 -3.87 -5.74 -11.68
CA VAL A 161 -4.17 -5.45 -13.10
C VAL A 161 -3.32 -6.27 -14.07
N GLN A 162 -2.29 -6.97 -13.56
CA GLN A 162 -1.49 -7.92 -14.35
C GLN A 162 -1.10 -9.13 -13.49
N GLU A 163 -1.82 -10.24 -13.65
CA GLU A 163 -1.75 -11.41 -12.75
C GLU A 163 -0.38 -12.11 -12.70
N GLY A 164 0.30 -12.22 -13.86
CA GLY A 164 1.59 -12.94 -13.95
C GLY A 164 2.68 -12.36 -13.04
N CYS A 165 2.87 -11.04 -13.09
CA CYS A 165 3.83 -10.32 -12.26
C CYS A 165 3.20 -9.76 -10.97
N ARG A 166 1.88 -9.89 -10.81
CA ARG A 166 1.07 -9.29 -9.74
C ARG A 166 1.22 -7.78 -9.64
N TYR A 167 1.15 -7.08 -10.77
CA TYR A 167 1.19 -5.62 -10.75
C TYR A 167 -0.15 -5.04 -10.28
N ASN A 168 -0.06 -4.11 -9.33
CA ASN A 168 -1.12 -3.14 -9.06
C ASN A 168 -1.01 -1.95 -10.04
N VAL A 169 -1.90 -0.96 -9.93
CA VAL A 169 -1.89 0.22 -10.83
C VAL A 169 -0.61 1.05 -10.71
N MET A 170 -0.02 1.16 -9.51
CA MET A 170 1.20 1.96 -9.27
C MET A 170 2.42 1.37 -9.99
N HIS A 171 2.54 0.04 -10.07
CA HIS A 171 3.62 -0.59 -10.84
C HIS A 171 3.51 -0.28 -12.33
N VAL A 172 2.28 -0.32 -12.88
CA VAL A 172 2.04 -0.04 -14.31
C VAL A 172 2.29 1.45 -14.59
N ALA A 173 1.72 2.34 -13.77
CA ALA A 173 1.93 3.78 -13.90
C ALA A 173 3.41 4.19 -13.76
N ALA A 174 4.14 3.58 -12.83
CA ALA A 174 5.56 3.79 -12.65
C ALA A 174 6.41 3.29 -13.82
N ARG A 175 5.98 2.24 -14.52
CA ARG A 175 6.65 1.74 -15.71
C ARG A 175 6.42 2.63 -16.93
N GLU A 176 5.19 3.10 -17.12
CA GLU A 176 4.75 3.84 -18.32
C GLU A 176 4.86 5.38 -18.17
N ASP A 177 5.51 5.86 -17.12
CA ASP A 177 5.73 7.30 -16.83
C ASP A 177 4.43 8.11 -16.64
N ARG A 178 3.54 7.61 -15.76
CA ARG A 178 2.19 8.16 -15.56
C ARG A 178 2.05 8.80 -14.17
N ALA A 179 2.74 9.92 -13.98
CA ALA A 179 2.77 10.64 -12.70
C ALA A 179 1.38 11.11 -12.25
N SER A 180 0.55 11.60 -13.16
CA SER A 180 -0.82 12.05 -12.83
C SER A 180 -1.71 10.92 -12.34
N ILE A 181 -1.64 9.74 -12.96
CA ILE A 181 -2.36 8.55 -12.51
C ILE A 181 -1.88 8.09 -11.13
N CYS A 182 -0.57 8.13 -10.85
CA CYS A 182 -0.03 7.86 -9.52
C CYS A 182 -0.62 8.83 -8.48
N GLN A 183 -0.58 10.13 -8.77
CA GLN A 183 -1.10 11.17 -7.89
C GLN A 183 -2.61 10.98 -7.62
N MET A 184 -3.40 10.80 -8.69
CA MET A 184 -4.84 10.58 -8.60
C MET A 184 -5.18 9.32 -7.80
N THR A 185 -4.39 8.25 -7.93
CA THR A 185 -4.58 7.03 -7.15
C THR A 185 -4.39 7.29 -5.66
N LEU A 186 -3.32 8.00 -5.28
CA LEU A 186 -3.03 8.33 -3.88
C LEU A 186 -4.12 9.24 -3.31
N GLU A 187 -4.46 10.33 -3.99
CA GLU A 187 -5.52 11.27 -3.56
C GLU A 187 -6.87 10.57 -3.40
N THR A 188 -7.22 9.66 -4.30
CA THR A 188 -8.48 8.92 -4.23
C THR A 188 -8.50 7.97 -3.03
N LEU A 189 -7.40 7.29 -2.74
CA LEU A 189 -7.31 6.36 -1.60
C LEU A 189 -7.17 7.07 -0.24
N GLU A 190 -6.60 8.28 -0.23
CA GLU A 190 -6.55 9.16 0.94
C GLU A 190 -7.92 9.79 1.25
N ASN A 191 -8.79 9.93 0.24
CA ASN A 191 -10.10 10.55 0.41
C ASN A 191 -11.02 9.68 1.29
N PRO A 192 -11.43 10.15 2.49
CA PRO A 192 -12.33 9.40 3.36
C PRO A 192 -13.68 9.09 2.72
N GLU A 193 -14.21 9.98 1.86
CA GLU A 193 -15.51 9.77 1.19
C GLU A 193 -15.45 8.57 0.23
N PHE A 194 -14.37 8.45 -0.55
CA PHE A 194 -14.15 7.31 -1.43
C PHE A 194 -14.03 6.01 -0.62
N MET A 195 -13.30 6.06 0.48
CA MET A 195 -13.06 4.90 1.33
C MET A 195 -14.33 4.45 2.05
N LEU A 196 -15.20 5.38 2.46
CA LEU A 196 -16.52 5.06 3.03
C LEU A 196 -17.46 4.39 2.02
N LEU A 197 -17.25 4.53 0.71
CA LEU A 197 -17.97 3.70 -0.28
C LEU A 197 -17.67 2.20 -0.07
N MET A 198 -16.46 1.89 0.41
CA MET A 198 -16.02 0.53 0.73
C MET A 198 -16.16 0.16 2.22
N TYR A 199 -16.36 1.11 3.11
CA TYR A 199 -16.40 0.83 4.55
C TYR A 199 -17.38 1.79 5.26
N PRO A 200 -18.69 1.71 4.96
CA PRO A 200 -19.68 2.69 5.41
C PRO A 200 -19.86 2.72 6.93
N ASP A 201 -19.56 1.60 7.59
CA ASP A 201 -19.73 1.42 9.03
C ASP A 201 -18.41 1.60 9.82
N ASP A 202 -17.28 1.90 9.16
CA ASP A 202 -16.01 2.12 9.84
C ASP A 202 -16.03 3.42 10.66
N ALA A 203 -15.66 3.35 11.93
CA ALA A 203 -15.40 4.54 12.73
C ALA A 203 -14.19 5.33 12.18
N PRO A 204 -14.12 6.67 12.35
CA PRO A 204 -13.09 7.51 11.74
C PRO A 204 -11.65 7.03 11.99
N ASP A 205 -11.31 6.61 13.22
CA ASP A 205 -9.97 6.12 13.57
C ASP A 205 -9.63 4.79 12.87
N MET A 206 -10.62 3.92 12.67
CA MET A 206 -10.46 2.65 11.98
C MET A 206 -10.32 2.85 10.48
N LEU A 207 -11.13 3.74 9.91
CA LEU A 207 -11.04 4.16 8.52
C LEU A 207 -9.65 4.72 8.22
N GLN A 208 -9.13 5.61 9.08
CA GLN A 208 -7.79 6.17 8.91
C GLN A 208 -6.69 5.10 8.93
N LYS A 209 -6.76 4.15 9.87
CA LYS A 209 -5.81 3.01 9.91
C LYS A 209 -5.89 2.18 8.63
N ARG A 210 -7.09 1.97 8.10
CA ARG A 210 -7.31 1.23 6.85
C ARG A 210 -6.77 1.98 5.64
N ILE A 211 -6.97 3.30 5.56
CA ILE A 211 -6.38 4.17 4.54
C ILE A 211 -4.86 4.01 4.54
N CYS A 212 -4.22 4.16 5.71
CA CYS A 212 -2.77 4.00 5.83
C CYS A 212 -2.30 2.60 5.39
N TYR A 213 -3.03 1.54 5.77
CA TYR A 213 -2.71 0.16 5.37
C TYR A 213 -2.80 -0.05 3.86
N ILE A 214 -3.90 0.38 3.21
CA ILE A 214 -4.09 0.20 1.77
C ILE A 214 -3.06 1.01 0.97
N LEU A 215 -2.77 2.24 1.39
CA LEU A 215 -1.73 3.07 0.77
C LEU A 215 -0.35 2.44 0.89
N ASP A 216 0.01 1.92 2.07
CA ASP A 216 1.28 1.18 2.26
C ASP A 216 1.39 0.01 1.27
N LEU A 217 0.32 -0.78 1.12
CA LEU A 217 0.32 -1.86 0.13
C LEU A 217 0.50 -1.36 -1.30
N TYR A 218 -0.11 -0.24 -1.67
CA TYR A 218 0.03 0.32 -3.01
C TYR A 218 1.44 0.83 -3.30
N LEU A 219 2.09 1.46 -2.32
CA LEU A 219 3.39 2.10 -2.43
C LEU A 219 4.56 1.11 -2.28
N ASN A 220 4.41 0.10 -1.41
CA ASN A 220 5.52 -0.71 -0.92
C ASN A 220 5.42 -2.20 -1.25
N THR A 221 4.27 -2.71 -1.72
CA THR A 221 4.18 -4.11 -2.15
C THR A 221 5.05 -4.32 -3.40
N PRO A 222 6.03 -5.23 -3.35
CA PRO A 222 6.88 -5.50 -4.50
C PRO A 222 6.20 -6.43 -5.51
N ASP A 223 6.69 -6.40 -6.74
CA ASP A 223 6.25 -7.35 -7.75
C ASP A 223 6.67 -8.80 -7.43
N LYS A 224 5.97 -9.76 -8.05
CA LYS A 224 6.26 -11.18 -7.84
C LYS A 224 7.59 -11.62 -8.45
N GLY A 225 8.04 -10.99 -9.53
CA GLY A 225 9.18 -11.44 -10.31
C GLY A 225 10.52 -11.00 -9.74
N GLY A 226 10.72 -9.69 -9.65
CA GLY A 226 11.97 -9.04 -9.24
C GLY A 226 12.04 -8.68 -7.75
N ASN A 227 10.91 -8.74 -7.05
CA ASN A 227 10.74 -8.08 -5.77
C ASN A 227 10.99 -6.55 -5.86
N ASP A 228 10.70 -5.96 -7.03
CA ASP A 228 10.82 -4.53 -7.32
C ASP A 228 9.52 -3.83 -6.89
N THR A 229 9.60 -2.81 -6.03
CA THR A 229 8.47 -1.95 -5.64
C THR A 229 8.12 -0.95 -6.76
N PRO A 230 6.94 -0.29 -6.74
CA PRO A 230 6.64 0.80 -7.68
C PRO A 230 7.76 1.85 -7.79
N LEU A 231 8.41 2.19 -6.67
CA LEU A 231 9.54 3.13 -6.66
C LEU A 231 10.77 2.56 -7.40
N HIS A 232 11.05 1.26 -7.30
CA HIS A 232 12.08 0.61 -8.12
C HIS A 232 11.76 0.73 -9.61
N PHE A 233 10.50 0.49 -10.01
CA PHE A 233 10.09 0.64 -11.42
C PHE A 233 10.35 2.07 -11.90
N ALA A 234 9.87 3.08 -11.18
CA ALA A 234 10.04 4.48 -11.56
C ALA A 234 11.53 4.85 -11.74
N CYS A 235 12.39 4.45 -10.80
CA CYS A 235 13.82 4.70 -10.88
C CYS A 235 14.47 3.94 -12.04
N LYS A 236 14.15 2.65 -12.20
CA LYS A 236 14.70 1.75 -13.23
C LYS A 236 14.46 2.22 -14.66
N PHE A 237 13.27 2.77 -14.90
CA PHE A 237 12.90 3.34 -16.20
C PHE A 237 13.29 4.83 -16.34
N GLY A 238 13.69 5.47 -15.25
CA GLY A 238 14.13 6.87 -15.23
C GLY A 238 12.97 7.86 -15.39
N ASN A 239 11.83 7.53 -14.79
CA ASN A 239 10.57 8.28 -14.83
C ASN A 239 10.53 9.27 -13.66
N ALA A 240 11.27 10.38 -13.79
CA ALA A 240 11.56 11.30 -12.69
C ALA A 240 10.29 11.89 -12.05
N ASP A 241 9.26 12.18 -12.83
CA ASP A 241 8.02 12.75 -12.30
C ASP A 241 7.27 11.73 -11.43
N VAL A 242 7.27 10.45 -11.82
CA VAL A 242 6.71 9.39 -10.97
C VAL A 242 7.55 9.18 -9.71
N VAL A 243 8.89 9.25 -9.81
CA VAL A 243 9.76 9.19 -8.62
C VAL A 243 9.41 10.32 -7.66
N ASN A 244 9.21 11.55 -8.16
CA ASN A 244 8.84 12.70 -7.33
C ASN A 244 7.52 12.47 -6.58
N VAL A 245 6.48 12.00 -7.27
CA VAL A 245 5.18 11.69 -6.66
C VAL A 245 5.33 10.62 -5.57
N LEU A 246 5.96 9.50 -5.89
CA LEU A 246 6.12 8.38 -4.95
C LEU A 246 6.98 8.76 -3.75
N ALA A 247 8.15 9.38 -3.96
CA ALA A 247 9.08 9.73 -2.90
C ALA A 247 8.61 10.91 -2.03
N SER A 248 7.64 11.69 -2.52
CA SER A 248 7.00 12.75 -1.73
C SER A 248 5.98 12.20 -0.71
N HIS A 249 5.46 11.00 -0.92
CA HIS A 249 4.46 10.43 -0.04
C HIS A 249 5.10 9.85 1.23
N PRO A 250 4.65 10.22 2.45
CA PRO A 250 5.30 9.83 3.71
C PRO A 250 5.35 8.32 3.98
N LEU A 251 4.38 7.56 3.47
CA LEU A 251 4.33 6.10 3.64
C LEU A 251 5.27 5.34 2.70
N THR A 252 5.93 6.01 1.75
CA THR A 252 6.81 5.31 0.79
C THR A 252 8.13 4.94 1.43
N VAL A 253 8.47 3.65 1.40
CA VAL A 253 9.79 3.16 1.80
C VAL A 253 10.77 3.40 0.64
N LYS A 254 11.80 4.21 0.90
CA LYS A 254 12.74 4.71 -0.14
C LYS A 254 13.94 3.80 -0.40
N CYS A 255 14.34 3.01 0.59
CA CYS A 255 15.49 2.09 0.50
C CYS A 255 15.14 0.59 0.60
N PRO A 256 14.01 0.09 0.04
CA PRO A 256 13.73 -1.35 0.04
C PRO A 256 14.73 -2.07 -0.86
N ARG A 257 15.12 -3.31 -0.52
CA ARG A 257 16.00 -4.13 -1.37
C ARG A 257 15.20 -5.14 -2.17
N ASN A 258 15.43 -5.19 -3.47
CA ASN A 258 14.84 -6.20 -4.35
C ASN A 258 15.55 -7.56 -4.25
N LYS A 259 15.16 -8.53 -5.09
CA LYS A 259 15.75 -9.89 -5.11
C LYS A 259 17.24 -9.92 -5.41
N TYR A 260 17.76 -8.86 -6.04
CA TYR A 260 19.18 -8.70 -6.38
C TYR A 260 19.94 -7.90 -5.31
N GLY A 261 19.29 -7.55 -4.19
CA GLY A 261 19.87 -6.75 -3.12
C GLY A 261 20.01 -5.26 -3.44
N LYS A 262 19.46 -4.80 -4.58
CA LYS A 262 19.52 -3.41 -5.04
C LYS A 262 18.37 -2.59 -4.48
N THR A 263 18.64 -1.33 -4.17
CA THR A 263 17.67 -0.30 -3.79
C THR A 263 17.12 0.43 -5.03
N PRO A 264 16.07 1.26 -4.90
CA PRO A 264 15.62 2.13 -6.00
C PRO A 264 16.72 3.05 -6.53
N GLU A 265 17.59 3.56 -5.66
CA GLU A 265 18.73 4.41 -6.05
C GLU A 265 19.76 3.64 -6.89
N ASP A 266 20.01 2.36 -6.56
CA ASP A 266 20.98 1.52 -7.28
C ASP A 266 20.54 1.18 -8.71
N VAL A 267 19.23 1.23 -9.00
CA VAL A 267 18.67 0.85 -10.30
C VAL A 267 18.37 2.03 -11.21
N ILE A 268 18.71 3.27 -10.82
CA ILE A 268 18.36 4.48 -11.58
C ILE A 268 18.78 4.36 -13.05
N CYS A 269 17.83 4.57 -13.96
CA CYS A 269 18.01 4.57 -15.41
C CYS A 269 18.61 3.28 -16.00
N GLU A 270 18.60 2.14 -15.29
CA GLU A 270 19.12 0.85 -15.79
C GLU A 270 18.46 0.40 -17.11
N ARG A 271 17.17 0.70 -17.30
CA ARG A 271 16.40 0.33 -18.49
C ARG A 271 16.09 1.50 -19.41
N ARG A 272 16.61 2.70 -19.12
CA ARG A 272 16.38 3.88 -19.95
C ARG A 272 17.34 3.89 -21.13
N LYS A 273 16.79 3.93 -22.35
CA LYS A 273 17.58 3.92 -23.58
C LYS A 273 18.39 5.21 -23.78
N ASN A 274 17.80 6.35 -23.44
CA ASN A 274 18.39 7.68 -23.63
C ASN A 274 18.59 8.35 -22.26
N LYS A 275 19.83 8.46 -21.81
CA LYS A 275 20.17 9.15 -20.57
C LYS A 275 20.37 10.64 -20.86
N SER A 276 19.44 11.48 -20.39
CA SER A 276 19.65 12.93 -20.42
C SER A 276 20.67 13.33 -19.36
N VAL A 277 21.46 14.36 -19.67
CA VAL A 277 22.44 14.92 -18.74
C VAL A 277 21.71 15.44 -17.51
N GLY A 278 22.15 15.03 -16.32
CA GLY A 278 21.58 15.47 -15.03
C GLY A 278 20.33 14.72 -14.56
N LEU A 279 19.71 13.85 -15.37
CA LEU A 279 18.50 13.12 -14.95
C LEU A 279 18.75 12.16 -13.79
N GLU A 280 19.87 11.43 -13.80
CA GLU A 280 20.18 10.54 -12.69
C GLU A 280 20.32 11.32 -11.38
N GLU A 281 20.93 12.51 -11.44
CA GLU A 281 21.08 13.37 -10.27
C GLU A 281 19.74 13.95 -9.80
N GLN A 282 18.89 14.35 -10.74
CA GLN A 282 17.53 14.79 -10.43
C GLN A 282 16.73 13.69 -9.71
N ILE A 283 16.83 12.44 -10.18
CA ILE A 283 16.16 11.30 -9.54
C ILE A 283 16.74 11.03 -8.15
N ARG A 284 18.06 11.09 -7.98
CA ARG A 284 18.70 10.99 -6.65
C ARG A 284 18.20 12.07 -5.69
N GLU A 285 18.06 13.29 -6.17
CA GLU A 285 17.51 14.40 -5.38
C GLU A 285 16.06 14.14 -4.94
N TYR A 286 15.20 13.63 -5.84
CA TYR A 286 13.82 13.28 -5.48
C TYR A 286 13.75 12.12 -4.46
N LEU A 287 14.65 11.15 -4.54
CA LEU A 287 14.71 10.05 -3.58
C LEU A 287 15.08 10.49 -2.17
N LYS A 288 15.72 11.65 -1.99
CA LYS A 288 15.98 12.22 -0.66
C LYS A 288 14.71 12.74 0.03
N GLY A 289 13.59 12.82 -0.69
CA GLY A 289 12.31 13.26 -0.16
C GLY A 289 12.11 14.78 -0.14
N PRO A 290 10.89 15.22 0.21
CA PRO A 290 10.55 16.63 0.26
C PRO A 290 11.07 17.27 1.55
N TYR A 291 11.64 18.46 1.40
CA TYR A 291 12.05 19.32 2.50
C TYR A 291 11.24 20.60 2.52
N TYR A 292 11.06 21.11 3.74
CA TYR A 292 10.31 22.30 4.05
C TYR A 292 11.16 23.24 4.90
N VAL A 293 11.09 24.53 4.60
CA VAL A 293 11.73 25.60 5.37
C VAL A 293 10.64 26.31 6.17
N PRO A 294 10.50 26.09 7.48
CA PRO A 294 9.46 26.71 8.30
C PRO A 294 9.82 28.15 8.68
N LEU A 295 8.83 29.02 8.68
CA LEU A 295 8.86 30.34 9.30
C LEU A 295 8.06 30.29 10.61
N LEU A 296 8.76 30.50 11.71
CA LEU A 296 8.24 30.42 13.06
C LEU A 296 8.07 31.83 13.63
N ARG A 297 7.00 32.07 14.38
CA ARG A 297 6.78 33.33 15.10
C ARG A 297 6.19 33.03 16.47
N ALA A 298 6.69 33.71 17.48
CA ALA A 298 6.05 33.70 18.79
C ALA A 298 4.75 34.51 18.78
N GLU A 299 3.94 34.35 19.82
CA GLU A 299 2.71 35.15 20.00
C GLU A 299 2.99 36.60 20.40
N ASP A 300 4.22 36.90 20.85
CA ASP A 300 4.65 38.26 21.14
C ASP A 300 5.06 39.03 19.87
N MET A 301 5.40 40.31 20.04
CA MET A 301 5.88 41.18 18.96
C MET A 301 7.34 40.88 18.56
N SER A 302 7.86 39.69 18.85
CA SER A 302 9.23 39.31 18.49
C SER A 302 9.36 39.08 16.98
N SER A 303 10.59 39.27 16.48
CA SER A 303 10.89 39.03 15.08
C SER A 303 10.73 37.54 14.75
N PRO A 304 10.07 37.19 13.63
CA PRO A 304 9.93 35.80 13.22
C PRO A 304 11.29 35.16 12.88
N VAL A 305 11.40 33.86 13.09
CA VAL A 305 12.61 33.06 12.93
C VAL A 305 12.42 32.03 11.82
N ILE A 306 13.40 31.93 10.93
CA ILE A 306 13.43 30.85 9.92
C ILE A 306 14.04 29.62 10.58
N GLY A 307 13.21 28.58 10.76
CA GLY A 307 13.58 27.36 11.47
C GLY A 307 14.55 26.47 10.69
N GLU A 308 14.93 25.35 11.28
CA GLU A 308 15.71 24.30 10.60
C GLU A 308 14.89 23.60 9.52
N LEU A 309 15.58 22.98 8.58
CA LEU A 309 14.95 22.19 7.52
C LEU A 309 14.16 21.03 8.13
N TRP A 310 12.91 20.86 7.68
CA TRP A 310 12.03 19.81 8.13
C TRP A 310 11.69 18.86 6.97
N SER A 311 11.63 17.56 7.23
CA SER A 311 11.17 16.55 6.28
C SER A 311 10.25 15.55 6.98
N PRO A 312 9.18 15.05 6.32
CA PRO A 312 8.28 14.05 6.90
C PRO A 312 9.02 12.80 7.40
N ASP A 313 10.05 12.36 6.70
CA ASP A 313 10.81 11.14 7.02
C ASP A 313 11.63 11.27 8.33
N GLN A 314 11.98 12.49 8.74
CA GLN A 314 12.80 12.74 9.95
C GLN A 314 12.03 12.53 11.26
N THR A 315 10.69 12.34 11.20
CA THR A 315 9.86 12.19 12.41
C THR A 315 10.19 10.93 13.24
N ALA A 316 10.91 9.95 12.69
CA ALA A 316 11.38 8.79 13.45
C ALA A 316 12.64 9.05 14.30
N GLU A 317 13.46 10.04 13.95
CA GLU A 317 14.72 10.37 14.67
C GLU A 317 14.66 11.73 15.41
N ALA A 318 13.70 12.60 15.06
CA ALA A 318 13.53 13.92 15.64
C ALA A 318 12.67 13.96 16.93
N SER A 319 12.64 12.88 17.73
CA SER A 319 12.28 12.99 19.15
C SER A 319 13.26 13.87 19.95
N HIS A 320 14.32 14.35 19.28
CA HIS A 320 15.12 15.50 19.68
C HIS A 320 14.91 16.67 18.72
N PHE A 321 13.68 17.16 18.56
CA PHE A 321 13.52 18.60 18.60
C PHE A 321 14.17 19.01 19.91
N SER A 322 15.41 19.45 19.78
CA SER A 322 16.09 20.29 20.74
C SER A 322 15.25 21.55 20.82
N HIS A 323 14.11 21.46 21.50
CA HIS A 323 13.83 22.39 22.56
C HIS A 323 15.10 22.28 23.41
N GLY A 324 16.09 23.13 23.10
CA GLY A 324 17.04 23.52 24.13
C GLY A 324 16.17 23.79 25.35
N GLY A 325 16.52 23.16 26.47
CA GLY A 325 15.74 23.20 27.70
C GLY A 325 15.30 24.63 27.99
N GLY A 326 14.11 24.95 27.53
CA GLY A 326 13.63 26.30 27.42
C GLY A 326 12.99 26.62 28.74
N SER A 327 13.40 27.73 29.33
CA SER A 327 12.72 28.24 30.51
C SER A 327 11.21 28.29 30.20
N PRO A 328 10.30 28.04 31.16
CA PRO A 328 8.86 28.31 30.98
C PRO A 328 8.53 29.75 30.55
N ARG A 329 9.54 30.63 30.50
CA ARG A 329 9.49 32.02 30.03
C ARG A 329 9.84 32.19 28.55
N ASP A 330 10.39 31.17 27.89
CA ASP A 330 10.71 31.26 26.47
C ASP A 330 9.41 31.25 25.65
N PRO A 331 9.27 32.16 24.67
CA PRO A 331 8.01 32.31 23.97
C PRO A 331 7.76 31.11 23.05
N VAL A 332 6.51 30.61 23.06
CA VAL A 332 6.11 29.47 22.23
C VAL A 332 6.10 29.90 20.76
N LEU A 333 6.98 29.29 19.96
CA LEU A 333 7.07 29.53 18.53
C LEU A 333 6.01 28.72 17.78
N THR A 334 5.19 29.40 16.98
CA THR A 334 4.15 28.81 16.13
C THR A 334 4.54 28.87 14.66
N LEU A 335 4.18 27.85 13.87
CA LEU A 335 4.40 27.85 12.43
C LEU A 335 3.47 28.86 11.76
N ARG A 336 4.04 29.86 11.05
CA ARG A 336 3.27 30.89 10.33
C ARG A 336 3.27 30.71 8.82
N ALA A 337 4.37 30.22 8.27
CA ALA A 337 4.48 29.89 6.85
C ALA A 337 5.54 28.80 6.65
N PHE A 338 5.57 28.20 5.47
CA PHE A 338 6.66 27.33 5.07
C PHE A 338 6.95 27.50 3.57
N ALA A 339 8.18 27.18 3.16
CA ALA A 339 8.54 27.02 1.76
C ALA A 339 8.85 25.55 1.49
N GLY A 340 8.23 24.98 0.45
CA GLY A 340 8.33 23.56 0.09
C GLY A 340 7.04 23.09 -0.61
N PRO A 341 6.96 21.83 -1.04
CA PRO A 341 8.04 20.83 -1.00
C PRO A 341 9.15 21.16 -2.02
N ILE A 342 10.41 21.08 -1.59
CA ILE A 342 11.60 21.30 -2.44
C ILE A 342 12.70 20.28 -2.09
N SER A 343 13.66 20.06 -2.99
CA SER A 343 14.78 19.14 -2.74
C SER A 343 15.68 19.66 -1.61
N PRO A 344 16.38 18.80 -0.86
CA PRO A 344 17.18 19.23 0.29
C PRO A 344 18.22 20.30 -0.07
N ALA A 345 18.90 20.18 -1.21
CA ALA A 345 19.87 21.19 -1.66
C ALA A 345 19.20 22.56 -1.90
N LYS A 346 18.05 22.57 -2.60
CA LYS A 346 17.27 23.79 -2.83
C LYS A 346 16.71 24.37 -1.53
N ALA A 347 16.33 23.52 -0.58
CA ALA A 347 15.83 23.94 0.72
C ALA A 347 16.89 24.68 1.53
N GLU A 348 18.12 24.17 1.56
CA GLU A 348 19.24 24.81 2.24
C GLU A 348 19.58 26.16 1.58
N ASP A 349 19.63 26.21 0.25
CA ASP A 349 19.86 27.44 -0.51
C ASP A 349 18.76 28.48 -0.24
N PHE A 350 17.49 28.06 -0.28
CA PHE A 350 16.34 28.93 -0.01
C PHE A 350 16.38 29.46 1.42
N ARG A 351 16.66 28.59 2.40
CA ARG A 351 16.80 28.97 3.81
C ARG A 351 17.90 30.00 4.00
N ARG A 352 19.07 29.81 3.39
CA ARG A 352 20.19 30.76 3.42
C ARG A 352 19.76 32.13 2.89
N LEU A 353 19.12 32.16 1.71
CA LEU A 353 18.64 33.39 1.07
C LEU A 353 17.53 34.09 1.87
N TRP A 354 16.63 33.32 2.48
CA TRP A 354 15.52 33.87 3.25
C TRP A 354 16.01 34.52 4.55
N LYS A 355 17.03 33.93 5.20
CA LYS A 355 17.73 34.53 6.33
C LYS A 355 18.46 35.79 5.91
N THR A 356 19.33 35.65 4.91
CA THR A 356 20.23 36.72 4.47
C THR A 356 20.13 36.89 2.96
N PRO A 357 19.26 37.79 2.48
CA PRO A 357 19.13 38.05 1.05
C PRO A 357 20.43 38.61 0.44
N PRO A 358 20.65 38.45 -0.88
CA PRO A 358 21.83 38.96 -1.57
C PRO A 358 22.03 40.47 -1.34
N ARG A 359 23.29 40.88 -1.17
CA ARG A 359 23.65 42.26 -0.82
C ARG A 359 23.16 43.27 -1.88
N GLU A 360 23.15 42.91 -3.16
CA GLU A 360 22.71 43.83 -4.21
C GLU A 360 21.21 44.19 -4.09
N LYS A 361 20.41 43.32 -3.44
CA LYS A 361 18.98 43.53 -3.20
C LYS A 361 18.63 43.75 -1.73
N ALA A 362 19.63 43.97 -0.87
CA ALA A 362 19.42 44.09 0.58
C ALA A 362 18.43 45.21 0.93
N ASP A 363 18.56 46.38 0.29
CA ASP A 363 17.67 47.52 0.51
C ASP A 363 16.23 47.22 0.10
N PHE A 364 16.04 46.54 -1.03
CA PHE A 364 14.73 46.10 -1.49
C PHE A 364 14.07 45.16 -0.47
N PHE A 365 14.77 44.12 -0.04
CA PHE A 365 14.21 43.16 0.92
C PHE A 365 14.00 43.76 2.30
N HIS A 366 14.86 44.68 2.73
CA HIS A 366 14.66 45.44 3.95
C HIS A 366 13.40 46.32 3.88
N ASN A 367 13.14 46.98 2.75
CA ASN A 367 11.92 47.75 2.54
C ASN A 367 10.67 46.86 2.50
N VAL A 368 10.73 45.69 1.87
CA VAL A 368 9.63 44.70 1.87
C VAL A 368 9.32 44.25 3.30
N ARG A 369 10.34 43.93 4.11
CA ARG A 369 10.18 43.54 5.51
C ARG A 369 9.54 44.64 6.36
N LYS A 370 9.93 45.90 6.15
CA LYS A 370 9.36 47.05 6.89
C LYS A 370 7.97 47.46 6.45
N SER A 371 7.59 47.19 5.20
CA SER A 371 6.28 47.57 4.66
C SER A 371 5.11 46.84 5.34
N ASP A 372 5.37 45.70 5.97
CA ASP A 372 4.37 44.88 6.63
C ASP A 372 4.99 44.18 7.87
N PRO A 373 4.78 44.72 9.09
CA PRO A 373 5.32 44.13 10.32
C PRO A 373 4.85 42.69 10.58
N GLU A 374 3.66 42.34 10.10
CA GLU A 374 3.07 41.03 10.31
C GLU A 374 3.51 40.02 9.24
N ARG A 375 3.57 40.43 7.97
CA ARG A 375 3.81 39.49 6.85
C ARG A 375 5.02 39.82 5.97
N GLY A 376 5.88 40.75 6.39
CA GLY A 376 7.02 41.20 5.60
C GLY A 376 8.04 40.08 5.30
N MET A 377 8.17 39.10 6.20
CA MET A 377 9.06 37.95 6.01
C MET A 377 8.47 36.93 5.04
N GLU A 378 7.16 36.71 5.06
CA GLU A 378 6.43 35.87 4.11
C GLU A 378 6.48 36.47 2.71
N ARG A 379 6.31 37.80 2.60
CA ARG A 379 6.48 38.52 1.33
C ARG A 379 7.90 38.37 0.79
N THR A 380 8.91 38.49 1.65
CA THR A 380 10.31 38.23 1.28
C THR A 380 10.48 36.82 0.71
N GLY A 381 9.93 35.81 1.38
CA GLY A 381 9.96 34.42 0.91
C GLY A 381 9.31 34.24 -0.48
N ARG A 382 8.16 34.90 -0.73
CA ARG A 382 7.50 34.87 -2.05
C ARG A 382 8.38 35.48 -3.15
N TYR A 383 9.04 36.60 -2.89
CA TYR A 383 9.97 37.21 -3.87
C TYR A 383 11.19 36.32 -4.16
N LEU A 384 11.71 35.65 -3.15
CA LEU A 384 12.82 34.70 -3.32
C LEU A 384 12.41 33.49 -4.14
N LYS A 385 11.18 32.99 -3.94
CA LYS A 385 10.62 31.89 -4.75
C LYS A 385 10.56 32.28 -6.24
N VAL A 386 9.99 33.44 -6.56
CA VAL A 386 9.87 33.95 -7.94
C VAL A 386 11.24 34.16 -8.60
N SER A 387 12.30 34.36 -7.82
CA SER A 387 13.66 34.55 -8.35
C SER A 387 14.40 33.23 -8.65
N GLN A 388 13.82 32.08 -8.27
CA GLN A 388 14.40 30.74 -8.47
C GLN A 388 13.66 29.88 -9.51
N GLU A 389 12.49 30.33 -9.96
CA GLU A 389 11.78 29.82 -11.14
C GLU A 389 12.30 30.54 -12.40
#